data_AF-A0A9X2FIM3-F1
#
_entry.id   AF-A0A9X2FIM3-F1
#
_cell.length_a   1.000
_cell.length_b   1.000
_cell.length_c   1.000
_cell.angle_alpha   90.00
_cell.angle_beta   90.00
_cell.angle_gamma   90.00
#
_symmetry.space_group_name_H-M   'P 1'
#
loop_
_entity.id
_entity.type
_entity.pdbx_description
1 polymer ?
#
loop_
_entity_poly.entity_id
_entity_poly.type
_entity_poly.pdbx_seq_one_letter_code
_entity_poly.pdbx_strand_id
1 'polypeptide(L)'
;MENRENNNYLFNQLTFPEKIQHLKDVGEKAKLLWGYPSNATLTLLNFTENATFSLEYPGMDKVILRVHRLEYASYDNIHTELTWILNLQKTTKLSVTCPRKSINNNYIEAITTPTLSEKRYVVCFNYSSGHAPIDSSDDNEKLGAIISYCNSLPNFLTNPIFRLAANLQILLGNPQKTTLTSEDRSLYQQIGKIAATLHTAAQKWTYPSFYNRIEWDFAGTFGKKNNFYNFDYHNTDWLKISEINILDDCVTLIKKRLEQYGKSKDRYGMIHSDLRAANLLQKNHQITVLDFDDCGMGWFMYDLASVVAFTEHRPDIEQVLSELITGYTQVRPLTPEDIQELWTFIMMRRIGLLQGFFYRLGMVFEGSGETVQLTDDVLAFFAKGTIGLAKRYLKNYSLSDSTVTETHSNVYQ
;
A
#
# COMPACT_ATOMS: atom_id res chain seq x y z
N MET A 1 -3.23 -24.55 16.22
CA MET A 1 -4.55 -24.16 16.77
C MET A 1 -4.42 -23.00 17.77
N GLU A 2 -3.58 -21.99 17.49
CA GLU A 2 -3.23 -20.92 18.45
C GLU A 2 -3.39 -19.49 17.90
N ASN A 3 -4.16 -19.31 16.81
CA ASN A 3 -4.37 -17.99 16.18
C ASN A 3 -5.72 -17.33 16.53
N ARG A 4 -6.35 -17.70 17.65
CA ARG A 4 -7.71 -17.22 18.01
C ARG A 4 -7.75 -16.04 19.01
N GLU A 5 -6.62 -15.53 19.50
CA GLU A 5 -6.66 -14.47 20.52
C GLU A 5 -6.97 -13.07 19.98
N ASN A 6 -6.80 -12.81 18.67
CA ASN A 6 -7.13 -11.51 18.06
C ASN A 6 -8.56 -11.40 17.50
N ASN A 7 -9.42 -12.41 17.66
CA ASN A 7 -10.69 -12.51 16.92
C ASN A 7 -11.97 -12.47 17.80
N ASN A 8 -11.94 -11.71 18.90
CA ASN A 8 -13.06 -11.63 19.84
C ASN A 8 -13.95 -10.38 19.67
N TYR A 9 -13.73 -9.56 18.64
CA TYR A 9 -14.64 -8.45 18.34
C TYR A 9 -15.93 -8.98 17.72
N LEU A 10 -17.08 -8.65 18.34
CA LEU A 10 -18.40 -8.97 17.80
C LEU A 10 -18.57 -8.47 16.36
N PHE A 11 -17.94 -7.34 16.03
CA PHE A 11 -17.92 -6.81 14.67
C PHE A 11 -17.38 -7.79 13.62
N ASN A 12 -16.36 -8.58 13.95
CA ASN A 12 -15.77 -9.52 12.98
C ASN A 12 -16.73 -10.66 12.63
N GLN A 13 -17.68 -10.96 13.52
CA GLN A 13 -18.70 -12.01 13.38
C GLN A 13 -19.90 -11.56 12.54
N LEU A 14 -20.05 -10.26 12.29
CA LEU A 14 -21.12 -9.72 11.45
C LEU A 14 -20.94 -10.10 9.98
N THR A 15 -22.07 -10.27 9.27
CA THR A 15 -22.09 -10.37 7.81
C THR A 15 -21.62 -9.05 7.18
N PHE A 16 -21.19 -9.10 5.91
CA PHE A 16 -20.69 -7.90 5.23
C PHE A 16 -21.71 -6.74 5.16
N PRO A 17 -23.01 -6.97 4.83
CA PRO A 17 -24.02 -5.90 4.88
C PRO A 17 -24.22 -5.32 6.29
N GLU A 18 -24.17 -6.16 7.33
CA GLU A 18 -24.27 -5.71 8.73
C GLU A 18 -23.06 -4.87 9.14
N LYS A 19 -21.84 -5.25 8.71
CA LYS A 19 -20.63 -4.44 8.91
C LYS A 19 -20.77 -3.06 8.27
N ILE A 20 -21.23 -2.99 7.01
CA ILE A 20 -21.47 -1.72 6.33
C ILE A 20 -22.50 -0.89 7.09
N GLN A 21 -23.63 -1.48 7.48
CA GLN A 21 -24.68 -0.75 8.18
C GLN A 21 -24.19 -0.21 9.53
N HIS A 22 -23.46 -1.02 10.29
CA HIS A 22 -22.85 -0.60 11.55
C HIS A 22 -21.89 0.58 11.37
N LEU A 23 -21.01 0.53 10.37
CA LEU A 23 -20.07 1.62 10.08
C LEU A 23 -20.79 2.88 9.58
N LYS A 24 -21.89 2.74 8.83
CA LYS A 24 -22.77 3.85 8.47
C LYS A 24 -23.39 4.49 9.71
N ASP A 25 -23.90 3.70 10.65
CA ASP A 25 -24.48 4.21 11.90
C ASP A 25 -23.43 4.97 12.74
N VAL A 26 -22.17 4.53 12.72
CA VAL A 26 -21.04 5.26 13.32
C VAL A 26 -20.82 6.60 12.61
N GLY A 27 -20.77 6.61 11.27
CA GLY A 27 -20.60 7.82 10.47
C GLY A 27 -21.75 8.83 10.65
N GLU A 28 -22.98 8.34 10.78
CA GLU A 28 -24.18 9.13 11.05
C GLU A 28 -24.13 9.85 12.39
N LYS A 29 -23.60 9.20 13.44
CA LYS A 29 -23.33 9.85 14.72
C LYS A 29 -22.16 10.83 14.62
N ALA A 30 -21.11 10.43 13.91
CA ALA A 30 -19.90 11.22 13.77
C ALA A 30 -20.12 12.55 13.05
N LYS A 31 -20.93 12.59 11.97
CA LYS A 31 -21.11 13.81 11.15
C LYS A 31 -21.57 15.03 11.96
N LEU A 32 -22.37 14.81 13.00
CA LEU A 32 -22.82 15.85 13.94
C LEU A 32 -21.64 16.51 14.66
N LEU A 33 -20.60 15.74 15.03
CA LEU A 33 -19.40 16.24 15.70
C LEU A 33 -18.53 17.11 14.78
N TRP A 34 -18.68 17.01 13.46
CA TRP A 34 -18.03 17.93 12.50
C TRP A 34 -18.97 19.03 12.00
N GLY A 35 -20.12 19.20 12.66
CA GLY A 35 -21.05 20.31 12.40
C GLY A 35 -21.99 20.11 11.22
N TYR A 36 -22.04 18.90 10.63
CA TYR A 36 -22.99 18.59 9.57
C TYR A 36 -24.32 18.16 10.17
N PRO A 37 -25.46 18.65 9.66
CA PRO A 37 -26.77 18.31 10.20
C PRO A 37 -27.15 16.85 9.96
N SER A 38 -28.15 16.34 10.68
CA SER A 38 -28.62 14.96 10.59
C SER A 38 -29.11 14.56 9.20
N ASN A 39 -29.56 15.50 8.38
CA ASN A 39 -29.97 15.26 6.99
C ASN A 39 -28.84 15.44 5.96
N ALA A 40 -27.58 15.64 6.39
CA ALA A 40 -26.43 15.61 5.49
C ALA A 40 -26.25 14.21 4.88
N THR A 41 -25.87 14.16 3.61
CA THR A 41 -25.71 12.92 2.86
C THR A 41 -24.37 12.29 3.21
N LEU A 42 -24.40 11.05 3.70
CA LEU A 42 -23.22 10.23 3.96
C LEU A 42 -23.17 9.09 2.93
N THR A 43 -22.13 9.05 2.10
CA THR A 43 -21.97 8.04 1.04
C THR A 43 -20.67 7.27 1.25
N LEU A 44 -20.77 5.95 1.44
CA LEU A 44 -19.62 5.06 1.53
C LEU A 44 -18.85 5.09 0.20
N LEU A 45 -17.55 5.38 0.26
CA LEU A 45 -16.66 5.38 -0.90
C LEU A 45 -15.90 4.05 -1.03
N ASN A 46 -15.31 3.57 0.08
CA ASN A 46 -14.55 2.33 0.14
C ASN A 46 -14.65 1.74 1.56
N PHE A 47 -14.61 0.41 1.64
CA PHE A 47 -14.43 -0.33 2.88
C PHE A 47 -13.55 -1.57 2.65
N THR A 48 -12.24 -1.41 2.91
CA THR A 48 -11.26 -2.51 2.95
C THR A 48 -10.87 -2.78 4.40
N GLU A 49 -10.07 -1.89 4.99
CA GLU A 49 -9.66 -1.93 6.41
C GLU A 49 -10.41 -0.89 7.23
N ASN A 50 -10.40 0.35 6.76
CA ASN A 50 -11.19 1.45 7.29
C ASN A 50 -12.40 1.69 6.38
N ALA A 51 -13.50 2.17 6.95
CA ALA A 51 -14.63 2.64 6.14
C ALA A 51 -14.50 4.13 5.89
N THR A 52 -14.39 4.49 4.62
CA THR A 52 -14.22 5.88 4.17
C THR A 52 -15.51 6.36 3.52
N PHE A 53 -16.05 7.46 4.02
CA PHE A 53 -17.30 8.06 3.58
C PHE A 53 -17.06 9.48 3.05
N SER A 54 -17.77 9.85 2.00
CA SER A 54 -18.00 11.26 1.67
C SER A 54 -19.18 11.79 2.45
N LEU A 55 -19.08 13.04 2.90
CA LEU A 55 -20.11 13.75 3.63
C LEU A 55 -20.38 15.09 2.95
N GLU A 56 -21.64 15.30 2.58
CA GLU A 56 -22.08 16.43 1.77
C GLU A 56 -23.35 17.08 2.34
N TYR A 57 -23.39 18.41 2.34
CA TYR A 57 -24.57 19.18 2.67
C TYR A 57 -24.58 20.52 1.90
N PRO A 58 -25.72 20.97 1.35
CA PRO A 58 -25.78 22.24 0.62
C PRO A 58 -25.25 23.41 1.44
N GLY A 59 -24.32 24.18 0.85
CA GLY A 59 -23.70 25.34 1.51
C GLY A 59 -22.55 25.02 2.46
N MET A 60 -22.16 23.74 2.60
CA MET A 60 -20.97 23.32 3.35
C MET A 60 -19.95 22.66 2.42
N ASP A 61 -18.67 22.73 2.79
CA ASP A 61 -17.62 22.02 2.06
C ASP A 61 -17.88 20.51 2.09
N LYS A 62 -17.58 19.82 0.98
CA LYS A 62 -17.52 18.35 0.99
C LYS A 62 -16.34 17.90 1.86
N VAL A 63 -16.54 16.87 2.68
CA VAL A 63 -15.48 16.29 3.52
C VAL A 63 -15.47 14.77 3.43
N ILE A 64 -14.38 14.17 3.90
CA ILE A 64 -14.18 12.73 3.97
C ILE A 64 -14.13 12.30 5.44
N LEU A 65 -15.03 11.42 5.86
CA LEU A 65 -14.98 10.78 7.17
C LEU A 65 -14.33 9.40 7.04
N ARG A 66 -13.33 9.11 7.87
CA ARG A 66 -12.72 7.78 7.96
C ARG A 66 -13.04 7.18 9.32
N VAL A 67 -13.80 6.09 9.31
CA VAL A 67 -14.11 5.28 10.49
C VAL A 67 -13.07 4.17 10.59
N HIS A 68 -12.24 4.22 11.62
CA HIS A 68 -11.12 3.32 11.76
C HIS A 68 -11.54 1.90 12.19
N ARG A 69 -10.80 0.89 11.72
CA ARG A 69 -10.85 -0.49 12.25
C ARG A 69 -10.55 -0.51 13.76
N LEU A 70 -10.99 -1.55 14.47
CA LEU A 70 -10.62 -1.73 15.89
C LEU A 70 -9.21 -2.27 16.02
N GLU A 71 -8.88 -3.24 15.17
CA GLU A 71 -7.56 -3.84 15.13
C GLU A 71 -6.57 -2.80 14.61
N TYR A 72 -5.44 -2.63 15.30
CA TYR A 72 -4.32 -1.77 14.88
C TYR A 72 -4.55 -0.24 14.87
N ALA A 73 -5.75 0.29 15.17
CA ALA A 73 -6.01 1.74 15.20
C ALA A 73 -6.23 2.30 16.62
N SER A 74 -5.18 2.24 17.46
CA SER A 74 -5.20 2.93 18.77
C SER A 74 -5.25 4.47 18.60
N TYR A 75 -5.67 5.19 19.64
CA TYR A 75 -5.66 6.66 19.61
C TYR A 75 -4.29 7.21 19.27
N ASP A 76 -3.23 6.74 19.93
CA ASP A 76 -1.86 7.22 19.70
C ASP A 76 -1.36 6.92 18.28
N ASN A 77 -1.83 5.82 17.69
CA ASN A 77 -1.51 5.45 16.32
C ASN A 77 -2.08 6.43 15.30
N ILE A 78 -3.37 6.76 15.44
CA ILE A 78 -4.04 7.76 14.60
C ILE A 78 -3.47 9.15 14.91
N HIS A 79 -3.22 9.48 16.18
CA HIS A 79 -2.70 10.77 16.58
C HIS A 79 -1.30 11.03 16.03
N THR A 80 -0.46 10.00 15.97
CA THR A 80 0.87 10.08 15.35
C THR A 80 0.77 10.32 13.85
N GLU A 81 -0.11 9.61 13.14
CA GLU A 81 -0.40 9.84 11.71
C GLU A 81 -0.80 11.29 11.46
N LEU A 82 -1.84 11.78 12.14
CA LEU A 82 -2.34 13.14 11.93
C LEU A 82 -1.28 14.20 12.27
N THR A 83 -0.49 13.98 13.31
CA THR A 83 0.62 14.89 13.68
C THR A 83 1.69 14.92 12.60
N TRP A 84 1.99 13.78 11.96
CA TRP A 84 2.94 13.74 10.86
C TRP A 84 2.41 14.48 9.63
N ILE A 85 1.14 14.25 9.25
CA ILE A 85 0.47 14.97 8.16
C ILE A 85 0.52 16.49 8.39
N LEU A 86 0.14 16.96 9.58
CA LEU A 86 0.18 18.38 9.93
C LEU A 86 1.61 18.95 9.88
N ASN A 87 2.61 18.17 10.30
CA ASN A 87 4.01 18.56 10.17
C ASN A 87 4.43 18.69 8.69
N LEU A 88 4.03 17.75 7.83
CA LEU A 88 4.31 17.80 6.39
C LEU A 88 3.70 19.05 5.75
N GLN A 89 2.44 19.37 6.07
CA GLN A 89 1.78 20.59 5.60
C GLN A 89 2.49 21.87 6.04
N LYS A 90 3.02 21.88 7.27
CA LYS A 90 3.73 23.04 7.83
C LYS A 90 5.14 23.21 7.27
N THR A 91 5.84 22.12 6.99
CA THR A 91 7.28 22.13 6.72
C THR A 91 7.64 21.91 5.25
N THR A 92 6.67 21.55 4.42
CA THR A 92 6.88 21.24 2.99
C THR A 92 5.85 21.97 2.12
N LYS A 93 6.04 21.91 0.81
CA LYS A 93 5.05 22.36 -0.19
C LYS A 93 4.20 21.20 -0.73
N LEU A 94 4.28 20.02 -0.10
CA LEU A 94 3.51 18.87 -0.56
C LEU A 94 2.03 19.12 -0.37
N SER A 95 1.25 18.75 -1.39
CA SER A 95 -0.18 18.60 -1.21
C SER A 95 -0.42 17.23 -0.56
N VAL A 96 -0.94 17.24 0.65
CA VAL A 96 -1.31 16.03 1.40
C VAL A 96 -2.72 16.20 1.94
N THR A 97 -3.40 15.09 2.22
CA THR A 97 -4.71 15.11 2.89
C THR A 97 -4.69 16.03 4.13
N CYS A 98 -5.79 16.72 4.41
CA CYS A 98 -5.84 17.75 5.44
C CYS A 98 -6.83 17.37 6.54
N PRO A 99 -6.36 17.00 7.75
CA PRO A 99 -7.24 16.68 8.87
C PRO A 99 -8.03 17.91 9.30
N ARG A 100 -9.32 17.73 9.58
CA ARG A 100 -10.24 18.77 10.03
C ARG A 100 -10.66 18.50 11.47
N LYS A 101 -10.62 19.54 12.31
CA LYS A 101 -11.09 19.46 13.68
C LYS A 101 -12.61 19.42 13.77
N SER A 102 -13.10 18.67 14.75
CA SER A 102 -14.50 18.65 15.18
C SER A 102 -14.91 19.98 15.81
N ILE A 103 -16.21 20.16 16.07
CA ILE A 103 -16.75 21.29 16.84
C ILE A 103 -16.18 21.35 18.27
N ASN A 104 -15.68 20.23 18.78
CA ASN A 104 -15.00 20.13 20.08
C ASN A 104 -13.50 20.43 19.99
N ASN A 105 -13.01 20.90 18.84
CA ASN A 105 -11.59 21.20 18.58
C ASN A 105 -10.66 19.98 18.63
N ASN A 106 -11.21 18.76 18.44
CA ASN A 106 -10.44 17.51 18.36
C ASN A 106 -10.25 17.05 16.92
N TYR A 107 -9.10 16.44 16.60
CA TYR A 107 -8.91 15.79 15.31
C TYR A 107 -9.47 14.36 15.25
N ILE A 108 -9.57 13.70 16.40
CA ILE A 108 -10.02 12.32 16.56
C ILE A 108 -11.21 12.35 17.52
N GLU A 109 -12.35 11.82 17.07
CA GLU A 109 -13.53 11.65 17.92
C GLU A 109 -13.79 10.16 18.16
N ALA A 110 -14.27 9.85 19.36
CA ALA A 110 -14.60 8.50 19.77
C ALA A 110 -16.11 8.30 19.72
N ILE A 111 -16.58 7.36 18.90
CA ILE A 111 -17.99 7.01 18.79
C ILE A 111 -18.22 5.68 19.50
N THR A 112 -18.99 5.71 20.59
CA THR A 112 -19.43 4.51 21.29
C THR A 112 -20.54 3.84 20.49
N THR A 113 -20.44 2.53 20.31
CA THR A 113 -21.48 1.70 19.71
C THR A 113 -21.89 0.61 20.71
N PRO A 114 -22.87 0.91 21.60
CA PRO A 114 -23.30 -0.02 22.64
C PRO A 114 -23.76 -1.38 22.11
N THR A 115 -24.32 -1.41 20.90
CA THR A 115 -24.79 -2.62 20.20
C THR A 115 -23.71 -3.70 20.07
N LEU A 116 -22.46 -3.30 19.84
CA LEU A 116 -21.31 -4.22 19.76
C LEU A 116 -20.35 -4.05 20.95
N SER A 117 -20.73 -3.25 21.96
CA SER A 117 -19.89 -2.92 23.13
C SER A 117 -18.48 -2.44 22.75
N GLU A 118 -18.36 -1.68 21.65
CA GLU A 118 -17.09 -1.18 21.13
C GLU A 118 -17.07 0.36 21.04
N LYS A 119 -15.86 0.88 20.79
CA LYS A 119 -15.58 2.30 20.56
C LYS A 119 -14.79 2.43 19.26
N ARG A 120 -15.30 3.23 18.32
CA ARG A 120 -14.65 3.51 17.04
C ARG A 120 -14.04 4.90 17.06
N TYR A 121 -12.82 5.03 16.55
CA TYR A 121 -12.24 6.33 16.28
C TYR A 121 -12.63 6.79 14.88
N VAL A 122 -13.01 8.05 14.78
CA VAL A 122 -13.37 8.70 13.53
C VAL A 122 -12.49 9.94 13.37
N VAL A 123 -12.03 10.15 12.15
CA VAL A 123 -11.33 11.36 11.72
C VAL A 123 -12.02 11.95 10.51
N CYS A 124 -11.86 13.25 10.31
CA CYS A 124 -12.42 13.97 9.17
C CYS A 124 -11.29 14.65 8.41
N PHE A 125 -11.35 14.61 7.08
CA PHE A 125 -10.42 15.27 6.19
C PHE A 125 -11.17 16.20 5.25
N ASN A 126 -10.51 17.28 4.83
CA ASN A 126 -11.01 18.08 3.72
C ASN A 126 -11.06 17.23 2.45
N TYR A 127 -12.11 17.40 1.66
CA TYR A 127 -12.17 16.77 0.34
C TYR A 127 -11.08 17.32 -0.57
N SER A 128 -10.34 16.42 -1.21
CA SER A 128 -9.38 16.74 -2.26
C SER A 128 -9.98 16.34 -3.60
N SER A 129 -10.10 17.30 -4.52
CA SER A 129 -10.58 17.03 -5.88
C SER A 129 -9.45 16.50 -6.75
N GLY A 130 -9.76 15.55 -7.63
CA GLY A 130 -8.82 14.99 -8.60
C GLY A 130 -9.23 13.58 -8.96
N HIS A 131 -8.37 12.90 -9.69
CA HIS A 131 -8.50 11.50 -10.07
C HIS A 131 -7.17 10.80 -9.83
N ALA A 132 -7.20 9.49 -9.59
CA ALA A 132 -5.96 8.71 -9.56
C ALA A 132 -5.18 8.96 -10.86
N PRO A 133 -3.86 9.19 -10.81
CA PRO A 133 -3.06 9.29 -12.01
C PRO A 133 -3.15 7.97 -12.77
N ILE A 134 -3.42 8.04 -14.07
CA ILE A 134 -3.53 6.88 -14.95
C ILE A 134 -2.27 6.88 -15.81
N ASP A 135 -1.51 5.79 -15.74
CA ASP A 135 -0.42 5.53 -16.68
C ASP A 135 -1.03 5.09 -18.02
N SER A 136 -0.47 5.54 -19.14
CA SER A 136 -0.93 5.20 -20.49
C SER A 136 -0.96 3.69 -20.81
N SER A 137 -0.23 2.88 -20.05
CA SER A 137 -0.20 1.41 -20.14
C SER A 137 -1.20 0.70 -19.21
N ASP A 138 -1.89 1.44 -18.34
CA ASP A 138 -2.92 0.92 -17.43
C ASP A 138 -4.25 0.72 -18.19
N ASP A 139 -4.28 -0.30 -19.06
CA ASP A 139 -5.44 -0.65 -19.89
C ASP A 139 -6.40 -1.59 -19.15
N ASN A 140 -7.08 -1.06 -18.14
CA ASN A 140 -8.09 -1.78 -17.37
C ASN A 140 -9.30 -2.22 -18.25
N GLU A 141 -9.54 -1.59 -19.40
CA GLU A 141 -10.61 -1.97 -20.33
C GLU A 141 -10.34 -3.33 -20.98
N LYS A 142 -9.11 -3.60 -21.44
CA LYS A 142 -8.74 -4.91 -21.99
C LYS A 142 -8.76 -6.01 -20.94
N LEU A 143 -8.35 -5.71 -19.71
CA LEU A 143 -8.42 -6.65 -18.58
C LEU A 143 -9.86 -6.97 -18.20
N GLY A 144 -10.77 -6.00 -18.22
CA GLY A 144 -12.20 -6.21 -17.93
C GLY A 144 -12.88 -7.23 -18.85
N ALA A 145 -12.57 -7.19 -20.16
CA ALA A 145 -13.09 -8.16 -21.13
C ALA A 145 -12.56 -9.59 -20.88
N ILE A 146 -11.28 -9.71 -20.53
CA ILE A 146 -10.64 -11.00 -20.22
C ILE A 146 -11.19 -11.55 -18.90
N ILE A 147 -11.29 -10.72 -17.86
CA ILE A 147 -11.84 -11.09 -16.55
C ILE A 147 -13.32 -11.51 -16.70
N SER A 148 -14.12 -10.77 -17.47
CA SER A 148 -15.51 -11.14 -17.74
C SER A 148 -15.64 -12.47 -18.47
N TYR A 149 -14.72 -12.77 -19.39
CA TYR A 149 -14.67 -14.05 -20.08
C TYR A 149 -14.22 -15.18 -19.14
N CYS A 150 -13.19 -14.95 -18.32
CA CYS A 150 -12.69 -15.93 -17.35
C CYS A 150 -13.70 -16.24 -16.23
N ASN A 151 -14.45 -15.25 -15.76
CA ASN A 151 -15.52 -15.43 -14.76
C ASN A 151 -16.67 -16.32 -15.28
N SER A 152 -16.77 -16.56 -16.60
CA SER A 152 -17.75 -17.48 -17.18
C SER A 152 -17.28 -18.95 -17.20
N LEU A 153 -16.03 -19.23 -16.83
CA LEU A 153 -15.42 -20.56 -16.83
C LEU A 153 -15.26 -21.11 -15.39
N PRO A 154 -15.44 -22.42 -15.16
CA PRO A 154 -15.17 -23.04 -13.87
C PRO A 154 -13.71 -22.91 -13.39
N ASN A 155 -13.49 -22.63 -12.09
CA ASN A 155 -12.15 -22.41 -11.48
C ASN A 155 -11.11 -23.51 -11.75
N PHE A 156 -11.53 -24.76 -11.98
CA PHE A 156 -10.61 -25.86 -12.28
C PHE A 156 -9.98 -25.76 -13.69
N LEU A 157 -10.58 -24.98 -14.60
CA LEU A 157 -10.09 -24.72 -15.95
C LEU A 157 -9.29 -23.42 -16.06
N THR A 158 -9.66 -22.37 -15.32
CA THR A 158 -9.00 -21.07 -15.37
C THR A 158 -7.66 -21.06 -14.63
N ASN A 159 -7.57 -21.71 -13.47
CA ASN A 159 -6.34 -21.78 -12.67
C ASN A 159 -5.12 -22.29 -13.47
N PRO A 160 -5.20 -23.41 -14.22
CA PRO A 160 -4.10 -23.86 -15.08
C PRO A 160 -3.73 -22.84 -16.17
N ILE A 161 -4.71 -22.16 -16.76
CA ILE A 161 -4.52 -21.18 -17.83
C ILE A 161 -3.80 -19.93 -17.31
N PHE A 162 -4.22 -19.37 -16.17
CA PHE A 162 -3.55 -18.22 -15.56
C PHE A 162 -2.14 -18.56 -15.08
N ARG A 163 -1.93 -19.77 -14.54
CA ARG A 163 -0.59 -20.27 -14.20
C ARG A 163 0.29 -20.40 -15.44
N LEU A 164 -0.25 -20.87 -16.56
CA LEU A 164 0.46 -20.95 -17.83
C LEU A 164 0.77 -19.56 -18.40
N ALA A 165 -0.19 -18.63 -18.36
CA ALA A 165 -0.01 -17.25 -18.80
C ALA A 165 1.09 -16.52 -18.01
N ALA A 166 1.09 -16.68 -16.68
CA ALA A 166 2.17 -16.16 -15.83
C ALA A 166 3.54 -16.75 -16.21
N ASN A 167 3.61 -18.08 -16.41
CA ASN A 167 4.85 -18.74 -16.84
C ASN A 167 5.31 -18.25 -18.22
N LEU A 168 4.39 -18.08 -19.17
CA LEU A 168 4.69 -17.57 -20.51
C LEU A 168 5.16 -16.12 -20.45
N GLN A 169 4.57 -15.27 -19.61
CA GLN A 169 5.03 -13.90 -19.40
C GLN A 169 6.44 -13.86 -18.82
N ILE A 170 6.74 -14.74 -17.86
CA ILE A 170 8.08 -14.89 -17.28
C ILE A 170 9.10 -15.37 -18.33
N LEU A 171 8.71 -16.29 -19.22
CA LEU A 171 9.58 -16.89 -20.24
C LEU A 171 9.78 -16.02 -21.49
N LEU A 172 8.75 -15.27 -21.90
CA LEU A 172 8.71 -14.50 -23.16
C LEU A 172 8.86 -12.99 -22.95
N GLY A 173 8.94 -12.51 -21.70
CA GLY A 173 9.11 -11.10 -21.35
C GLY A 173 10.48 -10.55 -21.75
N ASN A 174 10.73 -10.42 -23.04
CA ASN A 174 11.82 -9.59 -23.53
C ASN A 174 11.53 -8.13 -23.21
N PRO A 175 12.53 -7.32 -22.79
CA PRO A 175 12.36 -5.89 -22.63
C PRO A 175 11.88 -5.29 -23.96
N GLN A 176 10.64 -4.80 -23.99
CA GLN A 176 10.11 -4.13 -25.16
C GLN A 176 10.66 -2.69 -25.26
N LYS A 177 10.69 -2.14 -26.48
CA LYS A 177 10.96 -0.72 -26.69
C LYS A 177 9.93 0.12 -25.92
N THR A 178 10.42 1.16 -25.26
CA THR A 178 9.67 2.01 -24.32
C THR A 178 8.30 2.46 -24.84
N THR A 179 7.28 2.29 -24.01
CA THR A 179 5.90 2.79 -24.22
C THR A 179 5.58 3.99 -23.34
N LEU A 180 6.46 4.36 -22.40
CA LEU A 180 6.24 5.50 -21.49
C LEU A 180 6.20 6.81 -22.27
N THR A 181 5.04 7.48 -22.21
CA THR A 181 4.82 8.80 -22.75
C THR A 181 5.59 9.87 -21.96
N SER A 182 5.67 11.09 -22.49
CA SER A 182 6.22 12.24 -21.76
C SER A 182 5.47 12.49 -20.44
N GLU A 183 4.16 12.26 -20.45
CA GLU A 183 3.25 12.40 -19.33
C GLU A 183 3.55 11.36 -18.25
N ASP A 184 3.74 10.09 -18.62
CA ASP A 184 4.08 9.02 -17.68
C ASP A 184 5.44 9.28 -17.01
N ARG A 185 6.45 9.71 -17.78
CA ARG A 185 7.77 10.07 -17.24
C ARG A 185 7.66 11.22 -16.25
N SER A 186 6.91 12.26 -16.61
CA SER A 186 6.66 13.41 -15.73
C SER A 186 5.94 12.98 -14.44
N LEU A 187 4.96 12.08 -14.53
CA LEU A 187 4.26 11.51 -13.39
C LEU A 187 5.23 10.79 -12.43
N TYR A 188 6.02 9.85 -12.94
CA TYR A 188 6.95 9.09 -12.10
C TYR A 188 8.04 9.97 -11.50
N GLN A 189 8.57 10.94 -12.24
CA GLN A 189 9.49 11.93 -11.68
C GLN A 189 8.82 12.77 -10.57
N GLN A 190 7.55 13.15 -10.72
CA GLN A 190 6.82 13.87 -9.66
C GLN A 190 6.63 13.00 -8.41
N ILE A 191 6.28 11.72 -8.56
CA ILE A 191 6.17 10.78 -7.44
C ILE A 191 7.52 10.60 -6.74
N GLY A 192 8.61 10.48 -7.49
CA GLY A 192 9.97 10.44 -6.95
C GLY A 192 10.31 11.67 -6.10
N LYS A 193 9.97 12.89 -6.59
CA LYS A 193 10.16 14.14 -5.83
C LYS A 193 9.31 14.17 -4.55
N ILE A 194 8.09 13.66 -4.60
CA ILE A 194 7.20 13.56 -3.43
C ILE A 194 7.83 12.66 -2.37
N ALA A 195 8.25 11.45 -2.74
CA ALA A 195 8.91 10.51 -1.81
C ALA A 195 10.17 11.13 -1.18
N ALA A 196 11.04 11.74 -1.99
CA ALA A 196 12.24 12.41 -1.47
C ALA A 196 11.93 13.57 -0.51
N THR A 197 10.85 14.31 -0.77
CA THR A 197 10.41 15.42 0.09
C THR A 197 9.85 14.88 1.42
N LEU A 198 9.07 13.80 1.39
CA LEU A 198 8.59 13.09 2.58
C LEU A 198 9.76 12.63 3.45
N HIS A 199 10.76 11.98 2.84
CA HIS A 199 11.94 11.49 3.57
C HIS A 199 12.78 12.62 4.16
N THR A 200 12.97 13.71 3.41
CA THR A 200 13.68 14.90 3.90
C THR A 200 12.97 15.53 5.10
N ALA A 201 11.64 15.58 5.08
CA ALA A 201 10.84 16.06 6.21
C ALA A 201 10.92 15.08 7.40
N ALA A 202 10.87 13.77 7.15
CA ALA A 202 10.99 12.73 8.17
C ALA A 202 12.32 12.79 8.93
N GLN A 203 13.44 13.06 8.24
CA GLN A 203 14.76 13.20 8.89
C GLN A 203 14.83 14.36 9.88
N LYS A 204 13.99 15.39 9.70
CA LYS A 204 13.93 16.59 10.54
C LYS A 204 12.80 16.52 11.56
N TRP A 205 11.92 15.52 11.47
CA TRP A 205 10.76 15.43 12.34
C TRP A 205 11.18 14.96 13.74
N THR A 206 10.75 15.71 14.75
CA THR A 206 10.91 15.31 16.15
C THR A 206 9.68 14.50 16.54
N TYR A 207 9.89 13.22 16.84
CA TYR A 207 8.82 12.31 17.21
C TYR A 207 8.11 12.77 18.50
N PRO A 208 6.77 12.77 18.53
CA PRO A 208 6.04 13.08 19.75
C PRO A 208 6.24 11.97 20.80
N SER A 209 6.03 12.30 22.09
CA SER A 209 6.15 11.33 23.18
C SER A 209 5.14 10.19 23.11
N PHE A 210 4.02 10.40 22.40
CA PHE A 210 2.98 9.42 22.13
C PHE A 210 3.18 8.70 20.78
N TYR A 211 4.37 8.78 20.19
CA TYR A 211 4.67 8.11 18.93
C TYR A 211 4.33 6.61 19.02
N ASN A 212 3.45 6.15 18.14
CA ASN A 212 3.09 4.74 18.03
C ASN A 212 2.70 4.39 16.60
N ARG A 213 3.62 3.86 15.80
CA ARG A 213 3.33 3.42 14.42
C ARG A 213 4.01 2.10 14.13
N ILE A 214 3.52 1.42 13.11
CA ILE A 214 4.12 0.19 12.60
C ILE A 214 5.55 0.42 12.11
N GLU A 215 6.31 -0.66 12.08
CA GLU A 215 7.67 -0.67 11.54
C GLU A 215 7.71 -1.56 10.30
N TRP A 216 8.08 -1.00 9.17
CA TRP A 216 8.26 -1.65 7.88
C TRP A 216 9.69 -2.19 7.77
N ASP A 217 10.06 -3.03 8.74
CA ASP A 217 11.32 -3.75 8.72
C ASP A 217 11.17 -5.23 8.32
N PHE A 218 12.28 -5.98 8.35
CA PHE A 218 12.25 -7.41 8.03
C PHE A 218 11.27 -8.17 8.94
N ALA A 219 11.24 -7.88 10.25
CA ALA A 219 10.32 -8.52 11.18
C ALA A 219 8.87 -8.06 10.97
N GLY A 220 8.65 -6.80 10.63
CA GLY A 220 7.36 -6.25 10.24
C GLY A 220 6.81 -6.86 8.95
N THR A 221 7.64 -7.47 8.09
CA THR A 221 7.18 -8.13 6.86
C THR A 221 7.10 -9.65 6.99
N PHE A 222 8.12 -10.30 7.56
CA PHE A 222 8.26 -11.76 7.59
C PHE A 222 8.22 -12.35 9.00
N GLY A 223 8.14 -11.52 10.04
CA GLY A 223 8.06 -11.99 11.41
C GLY A 223 6.72 -12.66 11.72
N LYS A 224 6.65 -13.34 12.86
CA LYS A 224 5.41 -13.98 13.33
C LYS A 224 4.27 -13.00 13.56
N LYS A 225 4.61 -11.76 13.96
CA LYS A 225 3.67 -10.65 14.16
C LYS A 225 3.84 -9.59 13.06
N ASN A 226 3.79 -10.01 11.80
CA ASN A 226 4.01 -9.12 10.67
C ASN A 226 2.78 -8.23 10.38
N ASN A 227 3.03 -7.12 9.67
CA ASN A 227 2.06 -6.13 9.25
C ASN A 227 1.07 -6.66 8.20
N PHE A 228 1.28 -7.87 7.66
CA PHE A 228 0.40 -8.54 6.71
C PHE A 228 -0.49 -9.56 7.42
N TYR A 229 -1.15 -9.10 8.49
CA TYR A 229 -2.13 -9.85 9.28
C TYR A 229 -1.56 -11.11 9.95
N ASN A 230 -0.28 -11.10 10.30
CA ASN A 230 0.42 -12.25 10.88
C ASN A 230 0.37 -13.50 9.98
N PHE A 231 0.12 -13.33 8.69
CA PHE A 231 0.04 -14.43 7.74
C PHE A 231 1.43 -14.77 7.22
N ASP A 232 1.67 -16.06 7.05
CA ASP A 232 2.94 -16.60 6.55
C ASP A 232 2.65 -17.36 5.26
N TYR A 233 3.41 -17.08 4.20
CA TYR A 233 3.25 -17.72 2.90
C TYR A 233 3.50 -19.24 2.94
N HIS A 234 4.08 -19.79 4.02
CA HIS A 234 4.18 -21.24 4.24
C HIS A 234 2.83 -21.90 4.56
N ASN A 235 1.86 -21.14 5.09
CA ASN A 235 0.58 -21.66 5.57
C ASN A 235 -0.48 -21.68 4.46
N THR A 236 -0.15 -22.21 3.28
CA THR A 236 -1.00 -22.12 2.09
C THR A 236 -0.92 -23.35 1.19
N ASP A 237 -2.06 -23.81 0.68
CA ASP A 237 -2.13 -24.85 -0.36
C ASP A 237 -1.88 -24.29 -1.78
N TRP A 238 -1.72 -22.97 -1.89
CA TRP A 238 -1.58 -22.27 -3.15
C TRP A 238 -0.18 -22.36 -3.77
N LEU A 239 0.83 -22.68 -2.96
CA LEU A 239 2.23 -22.80 -3.38
C LEU A 239 2.69 -24.25 -3.25
N LYS A 240 3.43 -24.74 -4.25
CA LYS A 240 4.11 -26.03 -4.14
C LYS A 240 5.31 -25.90 -3.21
N ILE A 241 5.72 -27.00 -2.58
CA ILE A 241 6.95 -27.05 -1.75
C ILE A 241 8.16 -26.49 -2.50
N SER A 242 8.32 -26.81 -3.79
CA SER A 242 9.43 -26.28 -4.60
C SER A 242 9.36 -24.76 -4.82
N GLU A 243 8.17 -24.16 -4.76
CA GLU A 243 7.95 -22.72 -4.89
C GLU A 243 8.17 -22.00 -3.56
N ILE A 244 7.74 -22.63 -2.46
CA ILE A 244 8.06 -22.18 -1.09
C ILE A 244 9.58 -22.11 -0.92
N ASN A 245 10.32 -23.15 -1.30
CA ASN A 245 11.80 -23.15 -1.20
C ASN A 245 12.44 -21.98 -1.97
N ILE A 246 11.89 -21.60 -3.13
CA ILE A 246 12.39 -20.44 -3.90
C ILE A 246 12.14 -19.13 -3.14
N LEU A 247 10.97 -18.99 -2.50
CA LEU A 247 10.69 -17.84 -1.66
C LEU A 247 11.59 -17.81 -0.44
N ASP A 248 11.87 -18.96 0.19
CA ASP A 248 12.76 -19.05 1.35
C ASP A 248 14.19 -18.61 1.02
N ASP A 249 14.72 -19.05 -0.12
CA ASP A 249 16.02 -18.59 -0.62
C ASP A 249 16.01 -17.07 -0.86
N CYS A 250 14.92 -16.55 -1.46
CA CYS A 250 14.75 -15.12 -1.73
C CYS A 250 14.66 -14.30 -0.43
N VAL A 251 13.85 -14.70 0.53
CA VAL A 251 13.68 -14.08 1.84
C VAL A 251 14.99 -14.13 2.63
N THR A 252 15.72 -15.25 2.56
CA THR A 252 17.05 -15.39 3.17
C THR A 252 18.04 -14.39 2.59
N LEU A 253 18.07 -14.23 1.26
CA LEU A 253 18.93 -13.25 0.61
C LEU A 253 18.52 -11.81 0.97
N ILE A 254 17.22 -11.49 0.94
CA ILE A 254 16.68 -10.19 1.38
C ILE A 254 17.15 -9.89 2.80
N LYS A 255 17.01 -10.83 3.73
CA LYS A 255 17.42 -10.65 5.12
C LYS A 255 18.87 -10.22 5.23
N LYS A 256 19.78 -10.99 4.61
CA LYS A 256 21.23 -10.73 4.69
C LYS A 256 21.60 -9.39 4.04
N ARG A 257 20.97 -9.02 2.93
CA ARG A 257 21.18 -7.72 2.28
C ARG A 257 20.70 -6.56 3.13
N LEU A 258 19.52 -6.67 3.76
CA LEU A 258 19.00 -5.64 4.67
C LEU A 258 19.83 -5.51 5.95
N GLU A 259 20.37 -6.63 6.47
CA GLU A 259 21.31 -6.60 7.61
C GLU A 259 22.61 -5.86 7.24
N GLN A 260 23.12 -6.03 6.02
CA GLN A 260 24.29 -5.31 5.51
C GLN A 260 23.98 -3.82 5.23
N TYR A 261 22.83 -3.54 4.60
CA TYR A 261 22.39 -2.19 4.25
C TYR A 261 22.09 -1.35 5.50
N GLY A 262 21.63 -1.98 6.58
CA GLY A 262 21.43 -1.33 7.88
C GLY A 262 20.29 -0.32 7.93
N LYS A 263 20.13 0.34 9.08
CA LYS A 263 19.05 1.31 9.37
C LYS A 263 19.60 2.68 9.79
N SER A 264 20.62 3.18 9.11
CA SER A 264 21.16 4.51 9.41
C SER A 264 20.14 5.62 9.14
N LYS A 265 20.29 6.77 9.81
CA LYS A 265 19.32 7.89 9.74
C LYS A 265 19.15 8.50 8.35
N ASP A 266 20.07 8.24 7.44
CA ASP A 266 20.02 8.63 6.02
C ASP A 266 19.19 7.68 5.15
N ARG A 267 18.86 6.48 5.62
CA ARG A 267 18.07 5.52 4.82
C ARG A 267 16.85 4.96 5.55
N TYR A 268 16.69 5.29 6.83
CA TYR A 268 15.62 4.78 7.69
C TYR A 268 14.94 5.91 8.48
N GLY A 269 13.61 5.99 8.39
CA GLY A 269 12.80 7.05 9.00
C GLY A 269 11.31 6.85 8.74
N MET A 270 10.49 7.86 9.07
CA MET A 270 9.08 7.84 8.67
C MET A 270 8.93 7.80 7.16
N ILE A 271 8.13 6.86 6.69
CA ILE A 271 7.72 6.68 5.29
C ILE A 271 6.20 6.63 5.20
N HIS A 272 5.68 6.85 4.00
CA HIS A 272 4.25 6.68 3.73
C HIS A 272 3.86 5.20 3.63
N SER A 273 4.75 4.38 3.09
CA SER A 273 4.65 2.93 2.84
C SER A 273 3.60 2.48 1.82
N ASP A 274 2.90 3.38 1.15
CA ASP A 274 1.92 3.02 0.11
C ASP A 274 1.68 4.15 -0.91
N LEU A 275 2.74 4.64 -1.55
CA LEU A 275 2.70 5.70 -2.57
C LEU A 275 2.21 5.20 -3.94
N ARG A 276 1.31 4.20 -3.96
CA ARG A 276 0.66 3.71 -5.18
C ARG A 276 -0.22 4.80 -5.80
N ALA A 277 -0.44 4.72 -7.11
CA ALA A 277 -1.33 5.62 -7.84
C ALA A 277 -2.73 5.73 -7.21
N ALA A 278 -3.26 4.65 -6.65
CA ALA A 278 -4.56 4.65 -5.96
C ALA A 278 -4.63 5.61 -4.75
N ASN A 279 -3.50 5.90 -4.10
CA ASN A 279 -3.40 6.83 -2.96
C ASN A 279 -2.93 8.22 -3.37
N LEU A 280 -2.94 8.52 -4.67
CA LEU A 280 -2.57 9.82 -5.22
C LEU A 280 -3.76 10.41 -5.95
N LEU A 281 -4.03 11.70 -5.76
CA LEU A 281 -4.98 12.44 -6.58
C LEU A 281 -4.27 13.48 -7.42
N GLN A 282 -4.34 13.31 -8.72
CA GLN A 282 -3.85 14.28 -9.68
C GLN A 282 -4.98 15.24 -10.07
N LYS A 283 -4.70 16.54 -9.98
CA LYS A 283 -5.49 17.60 -10.58
C LYS A 283 -4.55 18.60 -11.22
N ASN A 284 -4.67 18.75 -12.54
CA ASN A 284 -3.70 19.51 -13.35
C ASN A 284 -2.27 18.96 -13.12
N HIS A 285 -1.34 19.83 -12.70
CA HIS A 285 0.06 19.50 -12.44
C HIS A 285 0.36 19.29 -10.93
N GLN A 286 -0.67 19.14 -10.09
CA GLN A 286 -0.51 18.92 -8.66
C GLN A 286 -0.98 17.51 -8.30
N ILE A 287 -0.14 16.79 -7.56
CA ILE A 287 -0.46 15.50 -6.97
C ILE A 287 -0.67 15.70 -5.47
N THR A 288 -1.81 15.22 -4.98
CA THR A 288 -2.14 15.18 -3.55
C THR A 288 -1.98 13.77 -3.02
N VAL A 289 -1.18 13.60 -1.97
CA VAL A 289 -0.98 12.30 -1.31
C VAL A 289 -2.10 12.06 -0.30
N LEU A 290 -2.74 10.91 -0.41
CA LEU A 290 -3.81 10.44 0.47
C LEU A 290 -3.32 9.27 1.32
N ASP A 291 -4.14 8.92 2.30
CA ASP A 291 -4.07 7.69 3.08
C ASP A 291 -2.72 7.33 3.74
N PHE A 292 -2.47 7.98 4.87
CA PHE A 292 -1.29 7.73 5.69
C PHE A 292 -1.55 6.66 6.76
N ASP A 293 -2.61 5.85 6.65
CA ASP A 293 -3.01 4.87 7.70
C ASP A 293 -1.93 3.83 7.97
N ASP A 294 -1.06 3.56 7.01
CA ASP A 294 0.08 2.62 7.11
C ASP A 294 1.44 3.31 7.29
N CYS A 295 1.50 4.65 7.36
CA CYS A 295 2.76 5.34 7.58
C CYS A 295 3.51 4.85 8.83
N GLY A 296 4.83 4.82 8.79
CA GLY A 296 5.59 4.27 9.90
C GLY A 296 7.08 4.32 9.65
N MET A 297 7.85 3.75 10.57
CA MET A 297 9.30 3.66 10.39
C MET A 297 9.61 2.63 9.33
N GLY A 298 10.46 2.98 8.37
CA GLY A 298 10.86 2.07 7.31
C GLY A 298 12.06 2.58 6.55
N TRP A 299 12.57 1.74 5.64
CA TRP A 299 13.59 2.20 4.70
C TRP A 299 12.97 3.12 3.66
N PHE A 300 13.66 4.21 3.32
CA PHE A 300 13.20 5.14 2.30
C PHE A 300 13.00 4.48 0.92
N MET A 301 13.82 3.49 0.59
CA MET A 301 13.66 2.74 -0.66
C MET A 301 12.45 1.79 -0.64
N TYR A 302 11.93 1.42 0.54
CA TYR A 302 10.65 0.72 0.66
C TYR A 302 9.48 1.58 0.16
N ASP A 303 9.53 2.89 0.41
CA ASP A 303 8.50 3.81 -0.08
C ASP A 303 8.53 3.94 -1.61
N LEU A 304 9.71 3.96 -2.23
CA LEU A 304 9.85 3.95 -3.69
C LEU A 304 9.38 2.62 -4.29
N ALA A 305 9.75 1.50 -3.66
CA ALA A 305 9.27 0.18 -4.06
C ALA A 305 7.73 0.08 -4.00
N SER A 306 7.09 0.84 -3.10
CA SER A 306 5.64 0.85 -2.98
C SER A 306 4.92 1.44 -4.19
N VAL A 307 5.56 2.34 -4.95
CA VAL A 307 4.96 2.98 -6.13
C VAL A 307 4.61 1.97 -7.22
N VAL A 308 5.45 0.95 -7.39
CA VAL A 308 5.30 -0.09 -8.43
C VAL A 308 4.62 -1.36 -7.92
N ALA A 309 4.06 -1.31 -6.71
CA ALA A 309 3.34 -2.46 -6.16
C ALA A 309 2.17 -2.87 -7.08
N PHE A 310 2.02 -4.18 -7.28
CA PHE A 310 1.10 -4.83 -8.22
C PHE A 310 1.47 -4.68 -9.72
N THR A 311 2.42 -3.83 -10.07
CA THR A 311 2.86 -3.58 -11.45
C THR A 311 4.30 -4.02 -11.71
N GLU A 312 4.89 -4.82 -10.80
CA GLU A 312 6.30 -5.26 -10.85
C GLU A 312 6.62 -6.16 -12.07
N HIS A 313 5.58 -6.74 -12.68
CA HIS A 313 5.67 -7.62 -13.85
C HIS A 313 5.75 -6.87 -15.18
N ARG A 314 5.66 -5.54 -15.15
CA ARG A 314 5.72 -4.70 -16.34
C ARG A 314 7.04 -4.88 -17.11
N PRO A 315 6.99 -4.96 -18.46
CA PRO A 315 8.20 -5.11 -19.27
C PRO A 315 9.10 -3.87 -19.23
N ASP A 316 8.54 -2.70 -18.95
CA ASP A 316 9.21 -1.39 -18.88
C ASP A 316 9.55 -0.96 -17.44
N ILE A 317 9.44 -1.85 -16.45
CA ILE A 317 9.63 -1.54 -15.02
C ILE A 317 10.94 -0.81 -14.73
N GLU A 318 12.06 -1.19 -15.37
CA GLU A 318 13.35 -0.54 -15.13
C GLU A 318 13.35 0.94 -15.55
N GLN A 319 12.56 1.30 -16.58
CA GLN A 319 12.40 2.68 -17.02
C GLN A 319 11.55 3.46 -16.02
N VAL A 320 10.47 2.87 -15.51
CA VAL A 320 9.66 3.46 -14.43
C VAL A 320 10.52 3.74 -13.20
N LEU A 321 11.34 2.77 -12.76
CA LEU A 321 12.25 2.95 -11.64
C LEU A 321 13.29 4.05 -11.91
N SER A 322 13.81 4.12 -13.13
CA SER A 322 14.74 5.18 -13.55
C SER A 322 14.12 6.58 -13.46
N GLU A 323 12.87 6.75 -13.90
CA GLU A 323 12.15 8.02 -13.80
C GLU A 323 11.83 8.40 -12.35
N LEU A 324 11.48 7.41 -11.51
CA LEU A 324 11.31 7.60 -10.07
C LEU A 324 12.62 8.08 -9.41
N ILE A 325 13.74 7.44 -9.72
CA ILE A 325 15.08 7.81 -9.22
C ILE A 325 15.45 9.22 -9.71
N THR A 326 15.20 9.53 -10.99
CA THR A 326 15.44 10.86 -11.58
C THR A 326 14.65 11.94 -10.86
N GLY A 327 13.39 11.68 -10.51
CA GLY A 327 12.59 12.57 -9.70
C GLY A 327 13.13 12.73 -8.28
N TYR A 328 13.43 11.60 -7.64
CA TYR A 328 13.89 11.56 -6.26
C TYR A 328 15.21 12.32 -6.06
N THR A 329 16.17 12.10 -6.95
CA THR A 329 17.53 12.68 -6.88
C THR A 329 17.56 14.19 -7.08
N GLN A 330 16.49 14.79 -7.62
CA GLN A 330 16.35 16.26 -7.68
C GLN A 330 16.14 16.90 -6.31
N VAL A 331 15.69 16.13 -5.31
CA VAL A 331 15.43 16.62 -3.95
C VAL A 331 16.43 16.04 -2.96
N ARG A 332 16.77 14.75 -3.08
CA ARG A 332 17.64 14.05 -2.14
C ARG A 332 18.59 13.09 -2.88
N PRO A 333 19.91 13.13 -2.64
CA PRO A 333 20.84 12.23 -3.31
C PRO A 333 20.58 10.77 -2.90
N LEU A 334 20.84 9.85 -3.83
CA LEU A 334 20.90 8.41 -3.60
C LEU A 334 22.31 7.92 -3.87
N THR A 335 22.79 7.04 -2.99
CA THR A 335 24.03 6.31 -3.19
C THR A 335 23.81 5.15 -4.17
N PRO A 336 24.87 4.62 -4.80
CA PRO A 336 24.76 3.41 -5.61
C PRO A 336 24.21 2.21 -4.80
N GLU A 337 24.52 2.16 -3.50
CA GLU A 337 24.00 1.14 -2.58
C GLU A 337 22.48 1.25 -2.45
N ASP A 338 21.93 2.47 -2.26
CA ASP A 338 20.48 2.68 -2.16
C ASP A 338 19.75 2.21 -3.42
N ILE A 339 20.29 2.52 -4.60
CA ILE A 339 19.72 2.14 -5.89
C ILE A 339 19.76 0.61 -6.05
N GLN A 340 20.85 -0.04 -5.64
CA GLN A 340 21.00 -1.49 -5.73
C GLN A 340 19.99 -2.25 -4.85
N GLU A 341 19.59 -1.69 -3.70
CA GLU A 341 18.60 -2.30 -2.82
C GLU A 341 17.14 -2.09 -3.26
N LEU A 342 16.87 -1.30 -4.30
CA LEU A 342 15.49 -1.03 -4.73
C LEU A 342 14.72 -2.31 -5.06
N TRP A 343 15.33 -3.25 -5.78
CA TRP A 343 14.74 -4.55 -6.08
C TRP A 343 14.61 -5.46 -4.85
N THR A 344 15.47 -5.31 -3.85
CA THR A 344 15.33 -5.99 -2.55
C THR A 344 14.06 -5.53 -1.85
N PHE A 345 13.76 -4.23 -1.86
CA PHE A 345 12.52 -3.70 -1.29
C PHE A 345 11.28 -4.02 -2.13
N ILE A 346 11.39 -4.03 -3.46
CA ILE A 346 10.30 -4.49 -4.35
C ILE A 346 9.93 -5.94 -4.01
N MET A 347 10.92 -6.83 -3.90
CA MET A 347 10.66 -8.24 -3.55
C MET A 347 10.12 -8.39 -2.12
N MET A 348 10.67 -7.66 -1.16
CA MET A 348 10.19 -7.64 0.23
C MET A 348 8.70 -7.26 0.28
N ARG A 349 8.30 -6.18 -0.39
CA ARG A 349 6.91 -5.75 -0.48
C ARG A 349 6.04 -6.75 -1.25
N ARG A 350 6.51 -7.25 -2.40
CA ARG A 350 5.78 -8.22 -3.24
C ARG A 350 5.40 -9.49 -2.46
N ILE A 351 6.32 -10.04 -1.68
CA ILE A 351 6.05 -11.23 -0.85
C ILE A 351 5.14 -10.87 0.32
N GLY A 352 5.34 -9.71 0.97
CA GLY A 352 4.42 -9.21 1.99
C GLY A 352 2.97 -9.11 1.49
N LEU A 353 2.77 -8.50 0.33
CA LEU A 353 1.45 -8.39 -0.32
C LEU A 353 0.85 -9.76 -0.65
N LEU A 354 1.66 -10.73 -1.05
CA LEU A 354 1.22 -12.11 -1.26
C LEU A 354 0.66 -12.73 0.05
N GLN A 355 1.32 -12.52 1.18
CA GLN A 355 0.81 -12.95 2.50
C GLN A 355 -0.53 -12.28 2.82
N GLY A 356 -0.63 -10.97 2.59
CA GLY A 356 -1.87 -10.22 2.81
C GLY A 356 -3.03 -10.69 1.92
N PHE A 357 -2.74 -11.07 0.68
CA PHE A 357 -3.73 -11.68 -0.23
C PHE A 357 -4.19 -13.06 0.24
N PHE A 358 -3.28 -13.91 0.71
CA PHE A 358 -3.68 -15.21 1.29
C PHE A 358 -4.58 -15.05 2.52
N TYR A 359 -4.30 -14.07 3.39
CA TYR A 359 -5.19 -13.75 4.51
C TYR A 359 -6.57 -13.30 4.03
N ARG A 360 -6.62 -12.32 3.09
CA ARG A 360 -7.87 -11.74 2.63
C ARG A 360 -8.76 -12.73 1.89
N LEU A 361 -8.23 -13.71 1.16
CA LEU A 361 -9.03 -14.78 0.55
C LEU A 361 -9.85 -15.59 1.54
N GLY A 362 -9.37 -15.75 2.78
CA GLY A 362 -10.16 -16.34 3.86
C GLY A 362 -11.29 -15.44 4.38
N MET A 363 -11.38 -14.20 3.91
CA MET A 363 -12.28 -13.15 4.41
C MET A 363 -13.10 -12.44 3.32
N VAL A 364 -12.90 -12.73 2.03
CA VAL A 364 -13.66 -12.09 0.94
C VAL A 364 -15.09 -12.63 0.94
N PHE A 365 -16.03 -11.75 1.29
CA PHE A 365 -17.44 -11.91 0.94
C PHE A 365 -17.68 -11.25 -0.43
N GLU A 366 -18.46 -11.90 -1.29
CA GLU A 366 -18.89 -11.34 -2.58
C GLU A 366 -19.44 -9.91 -2.39
N GLY A 367 -18.91 -8.95 -3.15
CA GLY A 367 -19.44 -7.58 -3.22
C GLY A 367 -18.79 -6.53 -2.30
N SER A 368 -17.63 -6.83 -1.68
CA SER A 368 -16.86 -5.82 -0.93
C SER A 368 -16.08 -4.89 -1.86
N GLY A 369 -16.63 -3.69 -2.09
CA GLY A 369 -16.10 -2.72 -3.05
C GLY A 369 -14.67 -2.26 -2.77
N GLU A 370 -13.71 -2.88 -3.46
CA GLU A 370 -12.70 -2.32 -4.37
C GLU A 370 -12.31 -3.51 -5.26
N THR A 371 -13.31 -4.08 -5.94
CA THR A 371 -13.21 -5.43 -6.50
C THR A 371 -12.58 -5.43 -7.90
N VAL A 372 -11.27 -5.68 -7.96
CA VAL A 372 -10.94 -7.02 -8.47
C VAL A 372 -11.38 -7.93 -7.34
N GLN A 373 -12.53 -8.61 -7.49
CA GLN A 373 -12.84 -9.71 -6.58
C GLN A 373 -11.57 -10.52 -6.55
N LEU A 374 -10.94 -10.69 -5.37
CA LEU A 374 -9.71 -11.44 -5.28
C LEU A 374 -10.12 -12.89 -5.57
N THR A 375 -10.15 -13.23 -6.86
CA THR A 375 -10.54 -14.54 -7.31
C THR A 375 -9.34 -15.45 -7.15
N ASP A 376 -9.63 -16.73 -7.01
CA ASP A 376 -8.65 -17.80 -7.07
C ASP A 376 -7.65 -17.61 -8.21
N ASP A 377 -8.13 -17.14 -9.37
CA ASP A 377 -7.33 -16.91 -10.57
C ASP A 377 -6.35 -15.72 -10.44
N VAL A 378 -6.82 -14.60 -9.90
CA VAL A 378 -5.98 -13.40 -9.67
C VAL A 378 -4.87 -13.74 -8.69
N LEU A 379 -5.19 -14.48 -7.63
CA LEU A 379 -4.18 -14.95 -6.69
C LEU A 379 -3.21 -15.93 -7.34
N ALA A 380 -3.70 -16.92 -8.09
CA ALA A 380 -2.84 -17.89 -8.76
C ALA A 380 -1.85 -17.18 -9.70
N PHE A 381 -2.31 -16.19 -10.45
CA PHE A 381 -1.46 -15.34 -11.28
C PHE A 381 -0.44 -14.55 -10.43
N PHE A 382 -0.91 -13.87 -9.37
CA PHE A 382 -0.04 -13.06 -8.50
C PHE A 382 1.04 -13.91 -7.82
N ALA A 383 0.68 -15.09 -7.29
CA ALA A 383 1.58 -16.05 -6.67
C ALA A 383 2.64 -16.55 -7.65
N LYS A 384 2.25 -17.01 -8.85
CA LYS A 384 3.23 -17.46 -9.87
C LYS A 384 4.13 -16.33 -10.34
N GLY A 385 3.57 -15.13 -10.55
CA GLY A 385 4.34 -13.92 -10.85
C GLY A 385 5.40 -13.64 -9.78
N THR A 386 5.04 -13.75 -8.49
CA THR A 386 5.98 -13.60 -7.37
C THR A 386 7.10 -14.64 -7.42
N ILE A 387 6.82 -15.90 -7.74
CA ILE A 387 7.87 -16.93 -7.92
C ILE A 387 8.79 -16.59 -9.08
N GLY A 388 8.26 -16.10 -10.20
CA GLY A 388 9.06 -15.65 -11.35
C GLY A 388 10.00 -14.51 -10.99
N LEU A 389 9.49 -13.50 -10.30
CA LEU A 389 10.28 -12.37 -9.81
C LEU A 389 11.33 -12.81 -8.78
N ALA A 390 10.99 -13.74 -7.87
CA ALA A 390 11.95 -14.29 -6.90
C ALA A 390 13.11 -15.02 -7.59
N LYS A 391 12.84 -15.83 -8.62
CA LYS A 391 13.90 -16.47 -9.43
C LYS A 391 14.78 -15.44 -10.14
N ARG A 392 14.18 -14.40 -10.74
CA ARG A 392 14.92 -13.32 -11.40
C ARG A 392 15.80 -12.56 -10.40
N TYR A 393 15.26 -12.28 -9.22
CA TYR A 393 15.99 -11.62 -8.14
C TYR A 393 17.18 -12.48 -7.67
N LEU A 394 16.97 -13.76 -7.36
CA LEU A 394 18.05 -14.68 -6.97
C LEU A 394 19.12 -14.88 -8.03
N LYS A 395 18.77 -14.73 -9.32
CA LYS A 395 19.72 -14.80 -10.43
C LYS A 395 20.58 -13.53 -10.54
N ASN A 396 19.99 -12.36 -10.26
CA ASN A 396 20.60 -11.06 -10.56
C ASN A 396 21.23 -10.39 -9.33
N TYR A 397 20.88 -10.82 -8.12
CA TYR A 397 21.34 -10.23 -6.88
C TYR A 397 22.04 -11.28 -6.01
N SER A 398 23.14 -10.89 -5.38
CA SER A 398 23.88 -11.68 -4.39
C SER A 398 24.15 -10.81 -3.15
N LEU A 399 24.83 -11.34 -2.14
CA LEU A 399 25.47 -10.45 -1.18
C LEU A 399 26.55 -9.65 -1.91
N SER A 400 26.68 -8.38 -1.57
CA SER A 400 27.75 -7.58 -2.16
C SER A 400 29.06 -8.03 -1.54
N ASP A 401 29.95 -8.61 -2.34
CA ASP A 401 31.34 -8.77 -1.92
C ASP A 401 31.91 -7.35 -1.73
N SER A 402 32.60 -7.12 -0.63
CA SER A 402 33.23 -5.83 -0.27
C SER A 402 34.35 -5.38 -1.22
N THR A 403 34.44 -6.00 -2.41
CA THR A 403 35.37 -5.73 -3.49
C THR A 403 34.66 -5.75 -4.86
N VAL A 404 34.12 -4.59 -5.26
CA VAL A 404 33.96 -4.05 -6.64
C VAL A 404 33.21 -4.90 -7.70
N THR A 405 32.17 -4.35 -8.34
CA THR A 405 32.18 -4.01 -9.79
C THR A 405 30.93 -3.27 -10.31
N GLU A 406 31.21 -2.30 -11.18
CA GLU A 406 30.39 -1.31 -11.91
C GLU A 406 29.34 -1.86 -12.90
N THR A 407 28.74 -3.03 -12.68
CA THR A 407 27.83 -3.60 -13.70
C THR A 407 26.39 -3.07 -13.63
N HIS A 408 25.96 -2.50 -12.51
CA HIS A 408 24.57 -1.99 -12.36
C HIS A 408 24.45 -0.47 -12.31
N SER A 409 25.56 0.27 -12.16
CA SER A 409 25.54 1.74 -12.22
C SER A 409 25.16 2.28 -13.60
N ASN A 410 25.30 1.47 -14.66
CA ASN A 410 24.98 1.86 -16.04
C ASN A 410 23.50 1.68 -16.43
N VAL A 411 22.63 1.13 -15.55
CA VAL A 411 21.20 0.97 -15.86
C VAL A 411 20.41 2.25 -15.57
N TYR A 412 20.93 3.12 -14.71
CA TYR A 412 20.24 4.33 -14.23
C TYR A 412 21.08 5.62 -14.36
N GLN A 413 22.15 5.60 -15.17
CA GLN A 413 22.95 6.80 -15.52
C GLN A 413 22.44 7.48 -16.78
#